data_AF-A0AAE3VX34-F1
#
_entry.id   AF-A0AAE3VX34-F1
#
_cell.length_a   1.000
_cell.length_b   1.000
_cell.length_c   1.000
_cell.angle_alpha   90.00
_cell.angle_beta   90.00
_cell.angle_gamma   90.00
#
_symmetry.space_group_name_H-M   'P 1'
#
loop_
_entity.id
_entity.type
_entity.pdbx_description
1 polymer ?
#
loop_
_entity_poly.entity_id
_entity_poly.type
_entity_poly.pdbx_seq_one_letter_code
_entity_poly.pdbx_strand_id
1 'polypeptide(L)'
;MAVRIDIEAFRESVPAPVLAAADRLVADGAVGELESSGGGVLAEVADVQAWTGIVGGELGGDCDCGSGEPLCAHAVALALSAVGAGFPLLASATPPGPDVTDPEQARYLAALRGLTGRQVAALVVDTAMRDRLFAVRLLGEAGLLDAEAAADGLADFRAAVDAAAEDEDAWEAGTRLAAELEILLQFPASTAALELVEDALEVWDELVVEIADDPREITDALVEGHRELRERLGLGVER
;
A
#
# COMPACT_ATOMS: atom_id res chain seq x y z
N MET A 1 -17.50 -12.57 -18.51
CA MET A 1 -18.06 -12.08 -19.79
C MET A 1 -16.99 -11.27 -20.47
N ALA A 2 -16.68 -11.55 -21.74
CA ALA A 2 -15.74 -10.72 -22.49
C ALA A 2 -16.42 -9.38 -22.84
N VAL A 3 -15.70 -8.28 -22.69
CA VAL A 3 -16.19 -6.95 -23.07
C VAL A 3 -15.57 -6.50 -24.37
N ARG A 4 -16.26 -5.61 -25.08
CA ARG A 4 -15.68 -4.87 -26.20
C ARG A 4 -15.32 -3.48 -25.72
N ILE A 5 -14.08 -3.08 -25.97
CA ILE A 5 -13.60 -1.73 -25.68
C ILE A 5 -13.86 -0.87 -26.92
N ASP A 6 -14.49 0.29 -26.71
CA ASP A 6 -14.53 1.34 -27.71
C ASP A 6 -13.17 2.04 -27.72
N ILE A 7 -12.38 1.78 -28.77
CA ILE A 7 -11.01 2.26 -28.83
C ILE A 7 -10.92 3.77 -29.04
N GLU A 8 -11.91 4.39 -29.69
CA GLU A 8 -11.93 5.84 -29.89
C GLU A 8 -12.20 6.53 -28.55
N ALA A 9 -13.24 6.09 -27.84
CA ALA A 9 -13.55 6.61 -26.51
C ALA A 9 -12.40 6.38 -25.51
N PHE A 10 -11.73 5.22 -25.58
CA PHE A 10 -10.57 4.95 -24.74
C PHE A 10 -9.42 5.93 -25.03
N ARG A 11 -9.09 6.16 -26.30
CA ARG A 11 -8.02 7.11 -26.68
C ARG A 11 -8.35 8.53 -26.23
N GLU A 12 -9.63 8.93 -26.27
CA GLU A 12 -10.09 10.23 -25.77
C GLU A 12 -10.00 10.36 -24.24
N SER A 13 -10.12 9.25 -23.51
CA SER A 13 -10.01 9.25 -22.03
C SER A 13 -8.58 9.33 -21.51
N VAL A 14 -7.58 9.01 -22.33
CA VAL A 14 -6.16 9.00 -21.91
C VAL A 14 -5.53 10.39 -22.10
N PRO A 15 -4.76 10.90 -21.12
CA PRO A 15 -4.04 12.16 -21.29
C PRO A 15 -3.16 12.17 -22.54
N ALA A 16 -3.26 13.22 -23.36
CA ALA A 16 -2.57 13.32 -24.65
C ALA A 16 -1.05 13.01 -24.61
N PRO A 17 -0.28 13.44 -23.58
CA PRO A 17 1.14 13.07 -23.48
C PRO A 17 1.37 11.57 -23.30
N VAL A 18 0.51 10.90 -22.52
CA VAL A 18 0.56 9.45 -22.29
C VAL A 18 0.21 8.72 -23.58
N LEU A 19 -0.85 9.15 -24.27
CA LEU A 19 -1.25 8.55 -25.55
C LEU A 19 -0.15 8.67 -26.61
N ALA A 20 0.49 9.84 -26.73
CA ALA A 20 1.60 10.05 -27.67
C ALA A 20 2.85 9.23 -27.33
N ALA A 21 3.08 8.91 -26.05
CA ALA A 21 4.14 7.99 -25.65
C ALA A 21 3.76 6.53 -25.96
N ALA A 22 2.51 6.13 -25.67
CA ALA A 22 1.99 4.81 -25.98
C ALA A 22 2.01 4.51 -27.48
N ASP A 23 1.58 5.45 -28.32
CA ASP A 23 1.61 5.29 -29.78
C ASP A 23 3.04 5.10 -30.31
N ARG A 24 4.04 5.74 -29.70
CA ARG A 24 5.46 5.51 -30.05
C ARG A 24 5.90 4.09 -29.70
N LEU A 25 5.58 3.62 -28.49
CA LEU A 25 5.89 2.24 -28.08
C LEU A 25 5.26 1.20 -29.03
N VAL A 26 4.00 1.42 -29.44
CA VAL A 26 3.34 0.55 -30.42
C VAL A 26 4.01 0.65 -31.80
N ALA A 27 4.30 1.85 -32.29
CA ALA A 27 4.92 2.06 -33.59
C ALA A 27 6.35 1.48 -33.68
N ASP A 28 7.09 1.52 -32.58
CA ASP A 28 8.44 0.97 -32.46
C ASP A 28 8.44 -0.55 -32.29
N GLY A 29 7.26 -1.19 -32.20
CA GLY A 29 7.13 -2.63 -31.98
C GLY A 29 7.61 -3.07 -30.60
N ALA A 30 7.56 -2.17 -29.61
CA ALA A 30 8.09 -2.41 -28.28
C ALA A 30 7.18 -3.30 -27.41
N VAL A 31 5.95 -3.61 -27.86
CA VAL A 31 5.03 -4.54 -27.18
C VAL A 31 5.36 -5.96 -27.62
N GLY A 32 5.75 -6.79 -26.64
CA GLY A 32 6.07 -8.20 -26.83
C GLY A 32 4.85 -9.10 -27.07
N GLU A 33 5.01 -10.39 -26.81
CA GLU A 33 3.94 -11.37 -26.98
C GLU A 33 2.80 -11.14 -25.96
N LEU A 34 1.56 -11.21 -26.45
CA LEU A 34 0.37 -10.98 -25.63
C LEU A 34 -0.05 -12.28 -24.94
N GLU A 35 -0.03 -12.29 -23.61
CA GLU A 35 -0.43 -13.43 -22.80
C GLU A 35 -1.72 -13.17 -22.01
N SER A 36 -2.59 -14.17 -21.91
CA SER A 36 -3.81 -14.06 -21.10
C SER A 36 -3.47 -14.32 -19.64
N SER A 37 -3.63 -13.32 -18.79
CA SER A 37 -3.39 -13.45 -17.35
C SER A 37 -4.50 -12.79 -16.53
N GLY A 38 -5.07 -13.52 -15.58
CA GLY A 38 -6.08 -12.98 -14.66
C GLY A 38 -7.35 -12.43 -15.32
N GLY A 39 -7.66 -12.80 -16.56
CA GLY A 39 -8.78 -12.23 -17.33
C GLY A 39 -8.47 -10.89 -18.01
N GLY A 40 -7.24 -10.40 -17.87
CA GLY A 40 -6.66 -9.32 -18.66
C GLY A 40 -5.60 -9.85 -19.64
N VAL A 41 -4.70 -8.96 -20.05
CA VAL A 41 -3.57 -9.25 -20.93
C VAL A 41 -2.28 -8.77 -20.27
N LEU A 42 -1.23 -9.58 -20.36
CA LEU A 42 0.11 -9.34 -19.86
C LEU A 42 1.08 -9.33 -21.05
N ALA A 43 2.04 -8.41 -21.06
CA ALA A 43 3.18 -8.46 -21.98
C ALA A 43 4.35 -7.65 -21.43
N GLU A 44 5.54 -7.90 -21.97
CA GLU A 44 6.68 -7.00 -21.83
C GLU A 44 6.52 -5.83 -22.83
N VAL A 45 6.70 -4.60 -22.36
CA VAL A 45 6.64 -3.39 -23.19
C VAL A 45 7.90 -2.56 -22.95
N ALA A 46 8.83 -2.52 -23.91
CA ALA A 46 10.12 -1.85 -23.74
C ALA A 46 10.88 -2.27 -22.45
N ASP A 47 11.06 -3.58 -22.28
CA ASP A 47 11.76 -4.21 -21.15
C ASP A 47 11.09 -4.04 -19.77
N VAL A 48 9.83 -3.56 -19.72
CA VAL A 48 9.02 -3.55 -18.48
C VAL A 48 7.80 -4.45 -18.59
N GLN A 49 7.48 -5.16 -17.52
CA GLN A 49 6.25 -5.96 -17.47
C GLN A 49 5.05 -5.02 -17.28
N ALA A 50 4.03 -5.22 -18.11
CA ALA A 50 2.77 -4.49 -18.02
C ALA A 50 1.59 -5.45 -18.15
N TRP A 51 0.57 -5.22 -17.34
CA TRP A 51 -0.72 -5.87 -17.41
C TRP A 51 -1.83 -4.84 -17.62
N THR A 52 -2.88 -5.20 -18.36
CA THR A 52 -4.11 -4.41 -18.45
C THR A 52 -5.35 -5.29 -18.48
N GLY A 53 -6.43 -4.81 -17.88
CA GLY A 53 -7.68 -5.54 -17.78
C GLY A 53 -8.81 -4.68 -17.23
N ILE A 54 -10.03 -5.21 -17.23
CA ILE A 54 -11.18 -4.48 -16.71
C ILE A 54 -11.34 -4.77 -15.22
N VAL A 55 -11.05 -3.78 -14.38
CA VAL A 55 -11.11 -3.85 -12.92
C VAL A 55 -12.18 -2.88 -12.44
N GLY A 56 -13.12 -3.34 -11.62
CA GLY A 56 -14.20 -2.48 -11.11
C GLY A 56 -15.15 -1.91 -12.19
N GLY A 57 -15.12 -2.45 -13.42
CA GLY A 57 -15.89 -1.95 -14.56
C GLY A 57 -15.16 -0.92 -15.42
N GLU A 58 -13.92 -0.57 -15.07
CA GLU A 58 -13.08 0.37 -15.80
C GLU A 58 -11.81 -0.32 -16.31
N LEU A 59 -11.18 0.24 -17.35
CA LEU A 59 -9.89 -0.27 -17.80
C LEU A 59 -8.81 0.16 -16.80
N GLY A 60 -8.16 -0.81 -16.18
CA GLY A 60 -7.02 -0.61 -15.32
C GLY A 60 -5.75 -1.20 -15.93
N GLY A 61 -4.64 -0.94 -15.26
CA GLY A 61 -3.35 -1.52 -15.58
C GLY A 61 -2.47 -1.62 -14.35
N ASP A 62 -1.48 -2.50 -14.47
CA ASP A 62 -0.43 -2.71 -13.49
C ASP A 62 0.90 -2.76 -14.25
N CYS A 63 1.89 -1.98 -13.83
CA CYS A 63 3.12 -1.80 -14.60
C CYS A 63 4.31 -1.41 -13.74
N ASP A 64 5.43 -2.09 -13.97
CA ASP A 64 6.67 -1.94 -13.21
C ASP A 64 7.48 -0.66 -13.55
N CYS A 65 6.95 0.23 -14.38
CA CYS A 65 7.66 1.44 -14.82
C CYS A 65 7.79 2.55 -13.75
N GLY A 66 7.27 2.32 -12.53
CA GLY A 66 7.38 3.24 -11.41
C GLY A 66 6.54 4.52 -11.52
N SER A 67 5.61 4.60 -12.47
CA SER A 67 4.77 5.80 -12.63
C SER A 67 3.71 5.97 -11.53
N GLY A 68 3.31 4.90 -10.86
CA GLY A 68 2.21 4.87 -9.90
C GLY A 68 0.80 5.02 -10.52
N GLU A 69 0.71 5.34 -11.80
CA GLU A 69 -0.56 5.54 -12.51
C GLU A 69 -1.06 4.23 -13.13
N PRO A 70 -2.35 3.87 -12.99
CA PRO A 70 -2.91 2.64 -13.54
C PRO A 70 -2.89 2.60 -15.08
N LEU A 71 -2.90 3.77 -15.74
CA LEU A 71 -2.84 3.90 -17.20
C LEU A 71 -1.60 4.68 -17.64
N CYS A 72 -0.42 4.14 -17.31
CA CYS A 72 0.85 4.63 -17.84
C CYS A 72 0.99 4.36 -19.36
N ALA A 73 2.03 4.93 -20.00
CA ALA A 73 2.24 4.75 -21.44
C ALA A 73 2.40 3.27 -21.85
N HIS A 74 3.02 2.42 -21.02
CA HIS A 74 3.19 0.99 -21.27
C HIS A 74 1.85 0.25 -21.19
N ALA A 75 1.05 0.50 -20.15
CA ALA A 75 -0.29 -0.10 -19.98
C ALA A 75 -1.24 0.31 -21.13
N VAL A 76 -1.19 1.58 -21.56
CA VAL A 76 -1.97 2.07 -22.70
C VAL A 76 -1.49 1.43 -24.01
N ALA A 77 -0.18 1.33 -24.24
CA ALA A 77 0.37 0.67 -25.43
C ALA A 77 -0.05 -0.81 -25.51
N LEU A 78 0.00 -1.51 -24.37
CA LEU A 78 -0.47 -2.88 -24.26
C LEU A 78 -1.98 -2.99 -24.54
N ALA A 79 -2.80 -2.13 -23.94
CA ALA A 79 -4.24 -2.10 -24.16
C ALA A 79 -4.59 -1.88 -25.64
N LEU A 80 -3.94 -0.93 -26.30
CA LEU A 80 -4.14 -0.64 -27.72
C LEU A 80 -3.74 -1.84 -28.60
N SER A 81 -2.59 -2.47 -28.32
CA SER A 81 -2.13 -3.66 -29.03
C SER A 81 -3.08 -4.85 -28.85
N ALA A 82 -3.55 -5.08 -27.63
CA ALA A 82 -4.48 -6.16 -27.32
C ALA A 82 -5.84 -5.97 -27.98
N VAL A 83 -6.40 -4.76 -27.94
CA VAL A 83 -7.66 -4.44 -28.63
C VAL A 83 -7.48 -4.55 -30.14
N GLY A 84 -6.37 -4.06 -30.69
CA GLY A 84 -6.04 -4.17 -32.12
C GLY A 84 -5.91 -5.63 -32.59
N ALA A 85 -5.38 -6.50 -31.73
CA ALA A 85 -5.29 -7.94 -31.98
C ALA A 85 -6.61 -8.70 -31.72
N GLY A 86 -7.65 -8.03 -31.23
CA GLY A 86 -8.92 -8.67 -30.87
C GLY A 86 -8.81 -9.58 -29.63
N PHE A 87 -7.86 -9.32 -28.74
CA PHE A 87 -7.63 -10.11 -27.54
C PHE A 87 -8.83 -10.00 -26.57
N PRO A 88 -9.34 -11.11 -26.02
CA PRO A 88 -10.50 -11.08 -25.15
C PRO A 88 -10.14 -10.59 -23.74
N LEU A 89 -10.80 -9.51 -23.28
CA LEU A 89 -10.70 -9.01 -21.91
C LEU A 89 -11.98 -9.32 -21.14
N LEU A 90 -11.86 -9.86 -19.93
CA LEU A 90 -12.99 -10.17 -19.04
C LEU A 90 -13.41 -8.92 -18.26
N ALA A 91 -14.72 -8.73 -18.06
CA ALA A 91 -15.31 -7.60 -17.31
C ALA A 91 -14.90 -7.50 -15.82
N SER A 92 -14.22 -8.52 -15.31
CA SER A 92 -13.83 -8.66 -13.91
C SER A 92 -12.45 -9.33 -13.88
N ALA A 93 -11.48 -8.67 -14.49
CA ALA A 93 -10.11 -9.11 -14.50
C ALA A 93 -9.47 -8.86 -13.14
N THR A 94 -8.53 -9.71 -12.75
CA THR A 94 -7.70 -9.56 -11.55
C THR A 94 -6.26 -9.41 -12.04
N PRO A 95 -5.56 -8.32 -11.68
CA PRO A 95 -4.14 -8.19 -11.98
C PRO A 95 -3.36 -9.42 -11.49
N PRO A 96 -2.30 -9.86 -12.19
CA PRO A 96 -1.37 -10.82 -11.63
C PRO A 96 -0.81 -10.22 -10.34
N GLY A 97 -0.92 -10.96 -9.24
CA GLY A 97 -0.26 -10.57 -8.00
C GLY A 97 1.27 -10.59 -8.16
N PRO A 98 2.02 -10.03 -7.20
CA PRO A 98 3.48 -10.04 -7.24
C PRO A 98 4.01 -11.46 -7.42
N ASP A 99 5.13 -11.59 -8.12
CA ASP A 99 5.76 -12.88 -8.36
C ASP A 99 6.31 -13.42 -7.03
N VAL A 100 5.60 -14.39 -6.45
CA VAL A 100 5.87 -14.83 -5.08
C VAL A 100 6.98 -15.86 -5.08
N THR A 101 8.15 -15.44 -4.62
CA THR A 101 9.31 -16.33 -4.40
C THR A 101 9.25 -17.07 -3.05
N ASP A 102 8.45 -16.57 -2.11
CA ASP A 102 8.27 -17.14 -0.77
C ASP A 102 7.21 -18.28 -0.77
N PRO A 103 7.60 -19.53 -0.45
CA PRO A 103 6.67 -20.67 -0.39
C PRO A 103 5.50 -20.48 0.57
N GLU A 104 5.67 -19.74 1.66
CA GLU A 104 4.62 -19.50 2.63
C GLU A 104 3.56 -18.55 2.06
N GLN A 105 3.97 -17.43 1.48
CA GLN A 105 3.08 -16.52 0.76
C GLN A 105 2.35 -17.23 -0.39
N ALA A 106 3.06 -18.10 -1.15
CA ALA A 106 2.45 -18.86 -2.24
C ALA A 106 1.33 -19.77 -1.75
N ARG A 107 1.46 -20.36 -0.55
CA ARG A 107 0.42 -21.17 0.08
C ARG A 107 -0.81 -20.35 0.45
N TYR A 108 -0.64 -19.16 1.02
CA TYR A 108 -1.77 -18.28 1.35
C TYR A 108 -2.48 -17.76 0.09
N LEU A 109 -1.74 -17.40 -0.95
CA LEU A 109 -2.34 -17.03 -2.24
C LEU A 109 -3.13 -18.18 -2.87
N ALA A 110 -2.62 -19.41 -2.79
CA ALA A 110 -3.36 -20.59 -3.24
C ALA A 110 -4.66 -20.79 -2.44
N ALA A 111 -4.65 -20.54 -1.14
CA ALA A 111 -5.85 -20.58 -0.31
C ALA A 111 -6.85 -19.48 -0.71
N LEU A 112 -6.39 -18.23 -0.91
CA LEU A 112 -7.22 -17.11 -1.35
C LEU A 112 -7.88 -17.37 -2.70
N ARG A 113 -7.17 -18.01 -3.65
CA ARG A 113 -7.73 -18.44 -4.95
C ARG A 113 -8.89 -19.43 -4.83
N GLY A 114 -9.00 -20.14 -3.72
CA GLY A 114 -10.11 -21.06 -3.42
C GLY A 114 -11.34 -20.37 -2.81
N LEU A 115 -11.25 -19.09 -2.46
CA LEU A 115 -12.32 -18.34 -1.80
C LEU A 115 -13.06 -17.43 -2.79
N THR A 116 -14.34 -17.22 -2.52
CA THR A 116 -15.10 -16.15 -3.19
C THR A 116 -14.70 -14.79 -2.64
N GLY A 117 -14.83 -13.72 -3.43
CA GLY A 117 -14.55 -12.36 -2.97
C GLY A 117 -15.34 -11.99 -1.70
N ARG A 118 -16.56 -12.51 -1.52
CA ARG A 118 -17.35 -12.32 -0.30
C ARG A 118 -16.72 -12.98 0.92
N GLN A 119 -16.16 -14.18 0.76
CA GLN A 119 -15.48 -14.88 1.86
C GLN A 119 -14.16 -14.19 2.22
N VAL A 120 -13.41 -13.71 1.23
CA VAL A 120 -12.20 -12.91 1.48
C VAL A 120 -12.55 -11.64 2.23
N ALA A 121 -13.56 -10.88 1.77
CA ALA A 121 -14.00 -9.66 2.45
C ALA A 121 -14.44 -9.93 3.90
N ALA A 122 -15.16 -11.03 4.15
CA ALA A 122 -15.57 -11.40 5.51
C ALA A 122 -14.37 -11.71 6.42
N LEU A 123 -13.33 -12.40 5.91
CA LEU A 123 -12.11 -12.66 6.67
C LEU A 123 -11.33 -11.38 6.96
N VAL A 124 -11.17 -10.50 5.97
CA VAL A 124 -10.47 -9.21 6.12
C VAL A 124 -11.17 -8.34 7.17
N VAL A 125 -12.50 -8.24 7.12
CA VAL A 125 -13.27 -7.47 8.10
C VAL A 125 -13.17 -8.10 9.50
N ASP A 126 -13.28 -9.42 9.61
CA ASP A 126 -13.17 -10.12 10.90
C ASP A 126 -11.77 -9.93 11.53
N THR A 127 -10.71 -9.96 10.71
CA THR A 127 -9.35 -9.66 11.18
C THR A 127 -9.21 -8.20 11.59
N ALA A 128 -9.69 -7.25 10.79
CA ALA A 128 -9.65 -5.82 11.13
C ALA A 128 -10.41 -5.49 12.43
N MET A 129 -11.46 -6.23 12.76
CA MET A 129 -12.16 -6.05 14.04
C MET A 129 -11.38 -6.56 15.25
N ARG A 130 -10.34 -7.38 15.06
CA ARG A 130 -9.54 -8.00 16.14
C ARG A 130 -8.14 -7.42 16.26
N ASP A 131 -7.62 -6.91 15.15
CA ASP A 131 -6.27 -6.37 15.03
C ASP A 131 -6.36 -4.92 14.55
N ARG A 132 -6.09 -4.01 15.49
CA ARG A 132 -6.18 -2.56 15.25
C ARG A 132 -5.12 -2.09 14.26
N LEU A 133 -3.91 -2.62 14.31
CA LEU A 133 -2.85 -2.25 13.36
C LEU A 133 -3.23 -2.68 11.94
N PHE A 134 -3.77 -3.90 11.79
CA PHE A 134 -4.29 -4.35 10.50
C PHE A 134 -5.44 -3.45 10.01
N ALA A 135 -6.36 -3.04 10.89
CA ALA A 135 -7.46 -2.16 10.52
C ALA A 135 -6.98 -0.81 10.00
N VAL A 136 -6.03 -0.17 10.69
CA VAL A 136 -5.50 1.14 10.29
C VAL A 136 -4.71 1.01 8.98
N ARG A 137 -3.89 -0.03 8.81
CA ARG A 137 -3.20 -0.31 7.54
C ARG A 137 -4.18 -0.48 6.38
N LEU A 138 -5.24 -1.27 6.57
CA LEU A 138 -6.27 -1.48 5.56
C LEU A 138 -6.96 -0.16 5.16
N LEU A 139 -7.27 0.70 6.12
CA LEU A 139 -7.85 2.01 5.86
C LEU A 139 -6.85 2.95 5.17
N GLY A 140 -5.58 2.90 5.53
CA GLY A 140 -4.50 3.67 4.91
C GLY A 140 -4.31 3.32 3.44
N GLU A 141 -4.21 2.03 3.13
CA GLU A 141 -4.13 1.52 1.75
C GLU A 141 -5.38 1.88 0.92
N ALA A 142 -6.54 1.97 1.57
CA ALA A 142 -7.78 2.40 0.92
C ALA A 142 -7.91 3.94 0.79
N GLY A 143 -6.96 4.73 1.32
CA GLY A 143 -7.02 6.19 1.33
C GLY A 143 -8.14 6.76 2.23
N LEU A 144 -8.55 6.01 3.25
CA LEU A 144 -9.67 6.35 4.15
C LEU A 144 -9.23 6.89 5.52
N LEU A 145 -7.92 7.08 5.74
CA LEU A 145 -7.40 7.77 6.92
C LEU A 145 -7.42 9.28 6.69
N ASP A 146 -8.54 9.91 7.03
CA ASP A 146 -8.69 11.36 6.95
C ASP A 146 -8.16 12.09 8.21
N ALA A 147 -8.34 13.41 8.26
CA ALA A 147 -7.88 14.23 9.36
C ALA A 147 -8.60 13.95 10.69
N GLU A 148 -9.84 13.48 10.65
CA GLU A 148 -10.60 13.10 11.84
C GLU A 148 -10.05 11.80 12.42
N ALA A 149 -9.85 10.79 11.57
CA ALA A 149 -9.20 9.54 11.96
C ALA A 149 -7.79 9.76 12.51
N ALA A 150 -7.01 10.68 11.93
CA ALA A 150 -5.69 11.06 12.44
C ALA A 150 -5.75 11.72 13.83
N ALA A 151 -6.80 12.50 14.12
CA ALA A 151 -6.99 13.09 15.44
C ALA A 151 -7.33 12.03 16.50
N ASP A 152 -8.14 11.03 16.15
CA ASP A 152 -8.45 9.90 17.03
C ASP A 152 -7.19 9.06 17.30
N GLY A 153 -6.39 8.76 16.27
CA GLY A 153 -5.12 8.05 16.42
C GLY A 153 -4.13 8.79 17.33
N LEU A 154 -4.05 10.12 17.23
CA LEU A 154 -3.26 10.96 18.13
C LEU A 154 -3.78 10.92 19.58
N ALA A 155 -5.09 10.90 19.78
CA ALA A 155 -5.69 10.81 21.11
C ALA A 155 -5.39 9.46 21.77
N ASP A 156 -5.46 8.37 21.00
CA ASP A 156 -5.13 7.03 21.47
C ASP A 156 -3.65 6.91 21.85
N PHE A 157 -2.74 7.40 21.00
CA PHE A 157 -1.31 7.40 21.31
C PHE A 157 -1.00 8.24 22.57
N ARG A 158 -1.65 9.40 22.73
CA ARG A 158 -1.51 10.21 23.95
C ARG A 158 -1.95 9.45 25.19
N ALA A 159 -3.09 8.76 25.12
CA ALA A 159 -3.55 7.94 26.23
C ALA A 159 -2.56 6.81 26.57
N ALA A 160 -1.85 6.26 25.58
CA ALA A 160 -0.78 5.28 25.80
C ALA A 160 0.45 5.89 26.48
N VAL A 161 0.85 7.11 26.09
CA VAL A 161 1.93 7.89 26.74
C VAL A 161 1.58 8.20 28.20
N ASP A 162 0.37 8.72 28.45
CA ASP A 162 -0.12 9.03 29.80
C ASP A 162 -0.16 7.77 30.67
N ALA A 163 -0.64 6.64 30.12
CA ALA A 163 -0.69 5.37 30.84
C ALA A 163 0.70 4.80 31.13
N ALA A 164 1.65 4.94 30.22
CA ALA A 164 3.03 4.46 30.40
C ALA A 164 3.74 5.19 31.54
N ALA A 165 3.51 6.49 31.70
CA ALA A 165 4.10 7.30 32.77
C ALA A 165 3.66 6.87 34.18
N GLU A 166 2.50 6.20 34.29
CA GLU A 166 1.95 5.72 35.56
C GLU A 166 2.15 4.19 35.77
N ASP A 167 2.69 3.49 34.78
CA ASP A 167 2.81 2.03 34.81
C ASP A 167 4.01 1.58 35.67
N GLU A 168 3.79 0.59 36.54
CA GLU A 168 4.86 0.04 37.38
C GLU A 168 5.71 -0.99 36.62
N ASP A 169 5.21 -1.54 35.50
CA ASP A 169 5.96 -2.44 34.62
C ASP A 169 6.50 -1.67 33.41
N ALA A 170 7.74 -1.17 33.56
CA ALA A 170 8.42 -0.40 32.54
C ALA A 170 8.53 -1.15 31.19
N TRP A 171 8.72 -2.48 31.20
CA TRP A 171 8.83 -3.25 29.96
C TRP A 171 7.48 -3.37 29.23
N GLU A 172 6.41 -3.65 29.98
CA GLU A 172 5.06 -3.69 29.42
C GLU A 172 4.65 -2.32 28.86
N ALA A 173 4.93 -1.25 29.60
CA ALA A 173 4.68 0.13 29.19
C ALA A 173 5.40 0.48 27.88
N GLY A 174 6.70 0.19 27.80
CA GLY A 174 7.48 0.46 26.59
C GLY A 174 7.04 -0.38 25.38
N THR A 175 6.68 -1.65 25.60
CA THR A 175 6.13 -2.51 24.53
C THR A 175 4.82 -1.94 24.00
N ARG A 176 3.96 -1.45 24.89
CA ARG A 176 2.69 -0.80 24.54
C ARG A 176 2.92 0.50 23.76
N LEU A 177 3.88 1.33 24.18
CA LEU A 177 4.28 2.53 23.44
C LEU A 177 4.76 2.23 22.03
N ALA A 178 5.64 1.24 21.86
CA ALA A 178 6.14 0.86 20.54
C ALA A 178 5.02 0.37 19.61
N ALA A 179 4.09 -0.43 20.13
CA ALA A 179 2.94 -0.91 19.35
C ALA A 179 1.99 0.22 18.94
N GLU A 180 1.73 1.18 19.84
CA GLU A 180 0.86 2.32 19.55
C GLU A 180 1.54 3.33 18.60
N LEU A 181 2.86 3.46 18.66
CA LEU A 181 3.63 4.22 17.68
C LEU A 181 3.52 3.61 16.27
N GLU A 182 3.62 2.28 16.13
CA GLU A 182 3.47 1.60 14.83
C GLU A 182 2.11 1.92 14.18
N ILE A 183 1.05 2.02 14.99
CA ILE A 183 -0.29 2.44 14.57
C ILE A 183 -0.30 3.92 14.18
N LEU A 184 0.28 4.81 15.00
CA LEU A 184 0.34 6.25 14.74
C LEU A 184 1.02 6.55 13.39
N LEU A 185 2.09 5.82 13.05
CA LEU A 185 2.83 6.01 11.81
C LEU A 185 2.00 5.70 10.55
N GLN A 186 0.89 4.98 10.66
CA GLN A 186 0.02 4.75 9.50
C GLN A 186 -0.79 6.00 9.10
N PHE A 187 -0.98 6.97 10.01
CA PHE A 187 -1.70 8.21 9.73
C PHE A 187 -0.82 9.24 9.01
N PRO A 188 -1.40 10.24 8.33
CA PRO A 188 -0.64 11.35 7.76
C PRO A 188 0.25 12.04 8.81
N ALA A 189 1.52 12.26 8.46
CA ALA A 189 2.48 12.90 9.36
C ALA A 189 2.03 14.32 9.73
N SER A 190 2.18 14.67 11.01
CA SER A 190 1.83 15.99 11.54
C SER A 190 2.83 16.41 12.63
N THR A 191 2.98 17.72 12.84
CA THR A 191 3.83 18.25 13.91
C THR A 191 3.33 17.78 15.29
N ALA A 192 2.02 17.67 15.49
CA ALA A 192 1.45 17.17 16.74
C ALA A 192 1.81 15.69 17.00
N ALA A 193 1.91 14.87 15.96
CA ALA A 193 2.39 13.50 16.09
C ALA A 193 3.87 13.47 16.48
N LEU A 194 4.70 14.32 15.86
CA LEU A 194 6.12 14.40 16.16
C LEU A 194 6.37 14.83 17.61
N GLU A 195 5.71 15.90 18.08
CA GLU A 195 5.80 16.38 19.46
C GLU A 195 5.41 15.28 20.46
N LEU A 196 4.35 14.52 20.17
CA LEU A 196 3.90 13.45 21.07
C LEU A 196 4.84 12.25 21.10
N VAL A 197 5.59 11.98 20.01
CA VAL A 197 6.66 10.97 20.03
C VAL A 197 7.87 11.46 20.83
N GLU A 198 8.16 12.76 20.83
CA GLU A 198 9.18 13.34 21.71
C GLU A 198 8.77 13.20 23.19
N ASP A 199 7.52 13.47 23.54
CA ASP A 199 6.99 13.21 24.88
C ASP A 199 7.10 11.71 25.26
N ALA A 200 6.82 10.80 24.33
CA ALA A 200 6.95 9.36 24.56
C ALA A 200 8.40 8.92 24.82
N LEU A 201 9.37 9.55 24.13
CA LEU A 201 10.80 9.31 24.35
C LEU A 201 11.23 9.79 25.74
N GLU A 202 10.74 10.95 26.20
CA GLU A 202 11.02 11.44 27.56
C GLU A 202 10.46 10.49 28.63
N VAL A 203 9.21 10.04 28.47
CA VAL A 203 8.60 9.05 29.37
C VAL A 203 9.39 7.74 29.37
N TRP A 204 9.81 7.26 28.20
CA TRP A 204 10.62 6.05 28.09
C TRP A 204 11.99 6.20 28.76
N ASP A 205 12.67 7.34 28.60
CA ASP A 205 13.96 7.61 29.25
C ASP A 205 13.86 7.62 30.78
N GLU A 206 12.70 7.99 31.35
CA GLU A 206 12.46 7.88 32.79
C GLU A 206 12.24 6.42 33.21
N LEU A 207 11.46 5.64 32.44
CA LEU A 207 11.15 4.24 32.72
C LEU A 207 12.37 3.31 32.56
N VAL A 208 13.24 3.60 31.60
CA VAL A 208 14.34 2.71 31.20
C VAL A 208 15.37 2.49 32.31
N VAL A 209 15.47 3.43 33.26
CA VAL A 209 16.37 3.35 34.42
C VAL A 209 16.04 2.15 35.32
N GLU A 210 14.78 1.72 35.33
CA GLU A 210 14.27 0.64 36.17
C GLU A 210 14.37 -0.74 35.49
N ILE A 211 14.73 -0.80 34.20
CA ILE A 211 14.76 -2.05 33.42
C ILE A 211 16.13 -2.74 33.57
N ALA A 212 16.11 -4.01 33.97
CA ALA A 212 17.31 -4.85 34.06
C ALA A 212 17.73 -5.49 32.73
N ASP A 213 16.76 -5.68 31.82
CA ASP A 213 16.95 -6.24 30.48
C ASP A 213 17.38 -5.17 29.46
N ASP A 214 17.66 -5.57 28.23
CA ASP A 214 18.16 -4.69 27.17
C ASP A 214 17.03 -3.82 26.58
N PRO A 215 16.99 -2.51 26.87
CA PRO A 215 15.87 -1.65 26.46
C PRO A 215 15.93 -1.23 24.98
N ARG A 216 16.98 -1.64 24.25
CA ARG A 216 17.27 -1.15 22.90
C ARG A 216 16.14 -1.40 21.91
N GLU A 217 15.40 -2.49 22.04
CA GLU A 217 14.27 -2.80 21.14
C GLU A 217 13.23 -1.67 21.12
N ILE A 218 12.85 -1.16 22.30
CA ILE A 218 11.85 -0.11 22.43
C ILE A 218 12.47 1.26 22.10
N THR A 219 13.70 1.53 22.58
CA THR A 219 14.41 2.78 22.22
C THR A 219 14.56 2.92 20.71
N ASP A 220 15.00 1.86 20.01
CA ASP A 220 15.22 1.89 18.56
C ASP A 220 13.89 2.11 17.82
N ALA A 221 12.80 1.48 18.27
CA ALA A 221 11.47 1.68 17.70
C ALA A 221 11.00 3.15 17.82
N LEU A 222 11.12 3.75 19.01
CA LEU A 222 10.72 5.15 19.23
C LEU A 222 11.57 6.14 18.43
N VAL A 223 12.89 5.93 18.39
CA VAL A 223 13.83 6.77 17.63
C VAL A 223 13.61 6.65 16.13
N GLU A 224 13.32 5.45 15.61
CA GLU A 224 13.03 5.27 14.19
C GLU A 224 11.71 5.95 13.81
N GLY A 225 10.65 5.79 14.62
CA GLY A 225 9.38 6.46 14.35
C GLY A 225 9.48 7.99 14.38
N HIS A 226 10.28 8.55 15.31
CA HIS A 226 10.60 9.99 15.31
C HIS A 226 11.28 10.41 14.00
N ARG A 227 12.28 9.65 13.55
CA ARG A 227 12.99 9.94 12.29
C ARG A 227 12.08 9.86 11.08
N GLU A 228 11.21 8.85 11.01
CA GLU A 228 10.25 8.69 9.91
C GLU A 228 9.29 9.90 9.84
N LEU A 229 8.73 10.32 10.97
CA LEU A 229 7.84 11.49 11.02
C LEU A 229 8.56 12.76 10.57
N ARG A 230 9.82 12.95 10.99
CA ARG A 230 10.64 14.08 10.53
C ARG A 230 10.86 14.07 9.03
N GLU A 231 11.21 12.92 8.47
CA GLU A 231 11.42 12.76 7.03
C GLU A 231 10.14 13.09 6.24
N ARG A 232 9.00 12.55 6.68
CA ARG A 232 7.68 12.80 6.06
C ARG A 232 7.23 14.26 6.17
N LEU A 233 7.68 14.98 7.19
CA LEU A 233 7.46 16.42 7.36
C LEU A 233 8.49 17.30 6.62
N GLY A 234 9.52 16.71 6.00
CA GLY A 234 10.61 17.45 5.38
C GLY A 234 11.55 18.15 6.37
N LEU A 235 11.52 17.73 7.64
CA LEU A 235 12.38 18.24 8.71
C LEU A 235 13.67 17.43 8.74
N GLY A 236 14.59 17.72 7.82
CA GLY A 236 15.83 16.96 7.67
C GLY A 236 16.59 16.72 8.99
N VAL A 237 17.38 15.65 9.00
CA VAL A 237 18.33 15.34 10.09
C VAL A 237 19.38 16.46 10.12
N GLU A 238 19.36 17.32 11.13
CA GLU A 238 20.51 18.18 11.39
C GLU A 238 21.72 17.26 11.63
N ARG A 239 22.73 17.39 10.75
CA ARG A 239 23.97 16.62 10.79
C ARG A 239 24.82 16.94 12.01
#